data_AF-A0A4Z1NX16-F1
#
_entry.id   AF-A0A4Z1NX16-F1
#
_cell.length_a   1.000
_cell.length_b   1.000
_cell.length_c   1.000
_cell.angle_alpha   90.00
_cell.angle_beta   90.00
_cell.angle_gamma   90.00
#
_symmetry.space_group_name_H-M   'P 1'
#
loop_
_entity.id
_entity.type
_entity.pdbx_description
1 polymer ?
#
loop_
_entity_poly.entity_id
_entity_poly.type
_entity_poly.pdbx_seq_one_letter_code
_entity_poly.pdbx_strand_id
1 'polypeptide(L)'
;MSDPKTYSEVLQTLKTIPPPLLPPGKSYNSDLTAQIAGCQVHPTIEAALHLLNHDLPSAHFLVRHMQSSPAIEGMLLHGILHRVEGDYDNARAWYGNVAEDENGSQLLDKAWNVESGQGKGRAFEFVDRVEKLKKTGDGDEAGLAKESENEIGTVLIEHGVNLTQTTKRPTRRPDLSTFYSTVNEAYGDEDTINNPNSAPTPENVTASFRLLADAYEIILTEHGGDNDALRTMIAELETTADEPPKEREGVPDSFLVDLDRIAKTKLRKDDRCPICSEKFLDGEFEGHGSANSSRFSRQCTIRETRSYYTKGAITDAMPPNIDEYPLVVRLPCDDRHLFDLECIRPWLKLNPTCPLDRKVLVKKKEPPPQDDDEEEEDYDDYYA
;
A
#
# COMPACT_ATOMS: atom_id res chain seq x y z
N MET A 1 32.98 -3.56 2.00
CA MET A 1 31.60 -3.50 2.53
C MET A 1 31.07 -4.92 2.39
N SER A 2 30.65 -5.54 3.48
CA SER A 2 30.08 -6.90 3.44
C SER A 2 28.78 -6.88 2.64
N ASP A 3 28.49 -7.94 1.91
CA ASP A 3 27.24 -8.06 1.15
C ASP A 3 26.01 -7.93 2.07
N PRO A 4 24.90 -7.34 1.59
CA PRO A 4 23.68 -7.19 2.38
C PRO A 4 23.13 -8.57 2.76
N LYS A 5 22.92 -8.81 4.06
CA LYS A 5 22.36 -10.06 4.55
C LYS A 5 20.91 -10.22 4.11
N THR A 6 20.56 -11.45 3.75
CA THR A 6 19.19 -11.87 3.49
C THR A 6 18.36 -11.95 4.78
N TYR A 7 17.03 -11.91 4.66
CA TYR A 7 16.11 -12.10 5.80
C TYR A 7 16.43 -13.35 6.62
N SER A 8 16.71 -14.48 5.96
CA SER A 8 17.02 -15.74 6.65
C SER A 8 18.32 -15.65 7.47
N GLU A 9 19.34 -14.97 6.97
CA GLU A 9 20.61 -14.76 7.68
C GLU A 9 20.45 -13.79 8.86
N VAL A 10 19.65 -12.74 8.68
CA VAL A 10 19.29 -11.81 9.76
C VAL A 10 18.51 -12.54 10.85
N LEU A 11 17.46 -13.28 10.50
CA LEU A 11 16.67 -14.06 11.45
C LEU A 11 17.52 -15.11 12.19
N GLN A 12 18.41 -15.81 11.48
CA GLN A 12 19.32 -16.78 12.11
C GLN A 12 20.26 -16.10 13.11
N THR A 13 20.74 -14.89 12.80
CA THR A 13 21.55 -14.09 13.73
C THR A 13 20.71 -13.69 14.94
N LEU A 14 19.50 -13.18 14.75
CA LEU A 14 18.60 -12.74 15.81
C LEU A 14 18.20 -13.87 16.76
N LYS A 15 18.04 -15.10 16.27
CA LYS A 15 17.78 -16.30 17.11
C LYS A 15 18.90 -16.64 18.09
N THR A 16 20.10 -16.07 17.92
CA THR A 16 21.20 -16.25 18.88
C THR A 16 21.18 -15.21 20.00
N ILE A 17 20.36 -14.17 19.86
CA ILE A 17 20.21 -13.10 20.84
C ILE A 17 19.22 -13.54 21.93
N PRO A 18 19.49 -13.25 23.22
CA PRO A 18 18.51 -13.51 24.28
C PRO A 18 17.16 -12.84 23.97
N PRO A 19 16.03 -13.54 24.16
CA PRO A 19 14.71 -12.97 23.89
C PRO A 19 14.47 -11.67 24.67
N PRO A 20 13.79 -10.67 24.08
CA PRO A 20 13.48 -9.43 24.76
C PRO A 20 12.48 -9.70 25.88
N LEU A 21 12.86 -9.46 27.13
CA LEU A 21 12.02 -9.71 28.30
C LEU A 21 11.89 -8.47 29.19
N LEU A 22 13.02 -7.85 29.49
CA LEU A 22 13.14 -6.69 30.36
C LEU A 22 13.72 -5.50 29.58
N PRO A 23 13.57 -4.25 30.08
CA PRO A 23 13.98 -3.06 29.37
C PRO A 23 15.46 -3.10 28.97
N PRO A 24 15.78 -3.12 27.66
CA PRO A 24 17.14 -3.02 27.19
C PRO A 24 17.62 -1.58 27.31
N GLY A 25 18.91 -1.38 27.64
CA GLY A 25 19.50 -0.04 27.63
C GLY A 25 19.76 0.51 26.22
N LYS A 26 19.96 -0.37 25.25
CA LYS A 26 20.23 -0.06 23.83
C LYS A 26 19.92 -1.30 22.98
N SER A 27 19.87 -1.12 21.65
CA SER A 27 19.83 -2.25 20.73
C SER A 27 21.02 -3.20 20.95
N TYR A 28 20.78 -4.49 20.78
CA TYR A 28 21.78 -5.52 21.00
C TYR A 28 22.93 -5.36 19.99
N ASN A 29 22.60 -5.13 18.71
CA ASN A 29 23.55 -4.83 17.67
C ASN A 29 23.04 -3.70 16.77
N SER A 30 23.72 -2.55 16.80
CA SER A 30 23.40 -1.39 15.96
C SER A 30 23.59 -1.64 14.46
N ASP A 31 24.51 -2.52 14.08
CA ASP A 31 24.77 -2.85 12.67
C ASP A 31 23.63 -3.69 12.08
N LEU A 32 22.88 -4.41 12.93
CA LEU A 32 21.70 -5.16 12.49
C LEU A 32 20.51 -4.25 12.19
N THR A 33 20.41 -3.06 12.79
CA THR A 33 19.28 -2.14 12.53
C THR A 33 19.17 -1.79 11.04
N ALA A 34 20.29 -1.41 10.40
CA ALA A 34 20.30 -1.12 8.96
C ALA A 34 20.07 -2.38 8.10
N GLN A 35 20.54 -3.55 8.56
CA GLN A 35 20.34 -4.82 7.85
C GLN A 35 18.89 -5.28 7.91
N ILE A 36 18.20 -5.09 9.05
CA ILE A 36 16.78 -5.40 9.23
C ILE A 36 15.94 -4.55 8.28
N ALA A 37 16.12 -3.23 8.28
CA ALA A 37 15.44 -2.33 7.35
C ALA A 37 15.77 -2.66 5.88
N GLY A 38 17.03 -3.05 5.61
CA GLY A 38 17.48 -3.49 4.30
C GLY A 38 16.81 -4.78 3.79
N CYS A 39 16.22 -5.60 4.66
CA CYS A 39 15.50 -6.80 4.25
C CYS A 39 14.20 -6.49 3.49
N GLN A 40 13.64 -5.28 3.65
CA GLN A 40 12.41 -4.84 2.98
C GLN A 40 11.25 -5.83 3.14
N VAL A 41 11.12 -6.40 4.33
CA VAL A 41 10.02 -7.31 4.68
C VAL A 41 8.77 -6.49 5.05
N HIS A 42 7.65 -7.17 5.27
CA HIS A 42 6.44 -6.51 5.75
C HIS A 42 6.69 -5.74 7.07
N PRO A 43 6.13 -4.54 7.28
CA PRO A 43 6.37 -3.72 8.48
C PRO A 43 6.15 -4.46 9.82
N THR A 44 5.14 -5.33 9.89
CA THR A 44 4.92 -6.22 11.05
C THR A 44 6.11 -7.15 11.31
N ILE A 45 6.67 -7.78 10.27
CA ILE A 45 7.84 -8.65 10.39
C ILE A 45 9.05 -7.81 10.77
N GLU A 46 9.25 -6.66 10.13
CA GLU A 46 10.34 -5.73 10.45
C GLU A 46 10.32 -5.29 11.91
N ALA A 47 9.14 -4.92 12.43
CA ALA A 47 8.95 -4.56 13.84
C ALA A 47 9.29 -5.72 14.79
N ALA A 48 8.89 -6.95 14.46
CA ALA A 48 9.25 -8.15 15.22
C ALA A 48 10.77 -8.41 15.21
N LEU A 49 11.45 -8.21 14.07
CA LEU A 49 12.91 -8.33 13.98
C LEU A 49 13.62 -7.25 14.81
N HIS A 50 13.13 -6.01 14.82
CA HIS A 50 13.67 -4.95 15.67
C HIS A 50 13.48 -5.26 17.16
N LEU A 51 12.33 -5.82 17.57
CA LEU A 51 12.13 -6.29 18.95
C LEU A 51 13.12 -7.39 19.33
N LEU A 52 13.38 -8.38 18.44
CA LEU A 52 14.40 -9.41 18.67
C LEU A 52 15.82 -8.84 18.76
N ASN A 53 16.10 -7.69 18.11
CA ASN A 53 17.36 -6.97 18.24
C ASN A 53 17.40 -6.00 19.44
N HIS A 54 16.37 -5.98 20.29
CA HIS A 54 16.23 -5.00 21.38
C HIS A 54 16.22 -3.54 20.89
N ASP A 55 15.88 -3.32 19.63
CA ASP A 55 15.84 -2.01 18.97
C ASP A 55 14.45 -1.38 19.09
N LEU A 56 14.13 -0.97 20.31
CA LEU A 56 12.82 -0.39 20.65
C LEU A 56 12.48 0.87 19.86
N PRO A 57 13.39 1.83 19.58
CA PRO A 57 13.05 3.02 18.79
C PRO A 57 12.53 2.68 17.39
N SER A 58 13.19 1.76 16.68
CA SER A 58 12.78 1.32 15.35
C SER A 58 11.45 0.54 15.40
N ALA A 59 11.30 -0.34 16.38
CA ALA A 59 10.05 -1.08 16.59
C ALA A 59 8.88 -0.12 16.88
N HIS A 60 9.08 0.85 17.78
CA HIS A 60 8.08 1.87 18.15
C HIS A 60 7.68 2.72 16.94
N PHE A 61 8.63 3.08 16.08
CA PHE A 61 8.36 3.83 14.85
C PHE A 61 7.44 3.07 13.89
N LEU A 62 7.54 1.75 13.82
CA LEU A 62 6.72 0.92 12.94
C LEU A 62 5.34 0.65 13.55
N VAL A 63 5.27 0.15 14.79
CA VAL A 63 3.99 -0.26 15.40
C VAL A 63 3.04 0.91 15.66
N ARG A 64 3.53 2.15 15.76
CA ARG A 64 2.66 3.34 15.87
C ARG A 64 1.80 3.59 14.63
N HIS A 65 2.11 2.96 13.50
CA HIS A 65 1.29 3.03 12.29
C HIS A 65 0.37 1.80 12.12
N MET A 66 0.36 0.88 13.10
CA MET A 66 -0.42 -0.37 13.10
C MET A 66 -1.24 -0.51 14.39
N GLN A 67 -2.08 0.49 14.68
CA GLN A 67 -2.73 0.66 15.99
C GLN A 67 -4.21 0.23 16.04
N SER A 68 -4.79 -0.26 14.93
CA SER A 68 -6.20 -0.64 14.87
C SER A 68 -6.44 -1.86 14.00
N SER A 69 -7.55 -2.56 14.23
CA SER A 69 -8.04 -3.63 13.36
C SER A 69 -8.11 -3.13 11.89
N PRO A 70 -7.67 -3.93 10.90
CA PRO A 70 -7.30 -5.35 10.99
C PRO A 70 -5.83 -5.64 11.33
N ALA A 71 -5.02 -4.66 11.75
CA ALA A 71 -3.58 -4.82 12.01
C ALA A 71 -3.27 -5.49 13.37
N ILE A 72 -3.93 -6.61 13.64
CA ILE A 72 -3.94 -7.30 14.94
C ILE A 72 -2.54 -7.75 15.38
N GLU A 73 -1.71 -8.24 14.46
CA GLU A 73 -0.32 -8.62 14.74
C GLU A 73 0.51 -7.40 15.14
N GLY A 74 0.30 -6.25 14.47
CA GLY A 74 0.96 -4.99 14.82
C GLY A 74 0.53 -4.47 16.19
N MET A 75 -0.75 -4.61 16.53
CA MET A 75 -1.28 -4.29 17.85
C MET A 75 -0.68 -5.19 18.94
N LEU A 76 -0.53 -6.49 18.66
CA LEU A 76 0.14 -7.42 19.57
C LEU A 76 1.61 -7.04 19.78
N LEU A 77 2.36 -6.75 18.70
CA LEU A 77 3.74 -6.26 18.80
C LEU A 77 3.85 -4.95 19.60
N HIS A 78 2.84 -4.09 19.55
CA HIS A 78 2.79 -2.87 20.38
C HIS A 78 2.67 -3.20 21.87
N GLY A 79 1.80 -4.16 22.22
CA GLY A 79 1.71 -4.67 23.59
C GLY A 79 3.02 -5.30 24.09
N ILE A 80 3.67 -6.09 23.23
CA ILE A 80 5.00 -6.68 23.51
C ILE A 80 6.05 -5.58 23.72
N LEU A 81 6.04 -4.55 22.88
CA LEU A 81 6.98 -3.44 22.96
C LEU A 81 6.88 -2.75 24.32
N HIS A 82 5.68 -2.36 24.75
CA HIS A 82 5.50 -1.71 26.05
C HIS A 82 5.82 -2.64 27.23
N ARG A 83 5.53 -3.95 27.11
CA ARG A 83 5.97 -4.94 28.10
C ARG A 83 7.49 -4.95 28.24
N VAL A 84 8.21 -4.96 27.12
CA VAL A 84 9.67 -4.94 27.11
C VAL A 84 10.20 -3.61 27.64
N GLU A 85 9.56 -2.48 27.36
CA GLU A 85 9.89 -1.15 27.92
C GLU A 85 9.65 -1.04 29.44
N GLY A 86 8.85 -1.93 30.00
CA GLY A 86 8.45 -1.91 31.41
C GLY A 86 7.22 -1.07 31.69
N ASP A 87 6.47 -0.69 30.64
CA ASP A 87 5.16 -0.05 30.74
C ASP A 87 4.05 -1.12 30.69
N TYR A 88 3.87 -1.78 31.82
CA TYR A 88 2.99 -2.94 31.91
C TYR A 88 1.50 -2.58 31.84
N ASP A 89 1.11 -1.38 32.25
CA ASP A 89 -0.28 -0.93 32.17
C ASP A 89 -0.71 -0.70 30.72
N ASN A 90 0.15 -0.03 29.93
CA ASN A 90 -0.08 0.09 28.49
C ASN A 90 -0.01 -1.26 27.77
N ALA A 91 0.91 -2.14 28.18
CA ALA A 91 0.96 -3.50 27.64
C ALA A 91 -0.42 -4.18 27.80
N ARG A 92 -0.97 -4.24 29.02
CA ARG A 92 -2.28 -4.86 29.30
C ARG A 92 -3.41 -4.24 28.47
N ALA A 93 -3.41 -2.94 28.26
CA ALA A 93 -4.39 -2.27 27.41
C ALA A 93 -4.32 -2.79 25.96
N TRP A 94 -3.12 -2.90 25.39
CA TRP A 94 -2.93 -3.44 24.03
C TRP A 94 -3.34 -4.91 23.92
N TYR A 95 -2.92 -5.77 24.86
CA TYR A 95 -3.37 -7.17 24.91
C TYR A 95 -4.90 -7.27 25.04
N GLY A 96 -5.50 -6.36 25.81
CA GLY A 96 -6.94 -6.23 25.96
C GLY A 96 -7.62 -5.94 24.62
N ASN A 97 -7.14 -4.92 23.89
CA ASN A 97 -7.67 -4.52 22.59
C ASN A 97 -7.52 -5.61 21.53
N VAL A 98 -6.38 -6.32 21.51
CA VAL A 98 -6.17 -7.47 20.61
C VAL A 98 -7.23 -8.57 20.87
N ALA A 99 -7.56 -8.81 22.14
CA ALA A 99 -8.54 -9.83 22.50
C ALA A 99 -10.01 -9.44 22.22
N GLU A 100 -10.30 -8.18 21.88
CA GLU A 100 -11.66 -7.74 21.50
C GLU A 100 -12.03 -8.15 20.07
N ASP A 101 -11.02 -8.29 19.19
CA ASP A 101 -11.19 -8.79 17.83
C ASP A 101 -11.19 -10.33 17.81
N GLU A 102 -12.06 -10.95 17.01
CA GLU A 102 -12.15 -12.41 16.93
C GLU A 102 -10.83 -13.04 16.44
N ASN A 103 -10.18 -12.44 15.45
CA ASN A 103 -8.91 -12.92 14.93
C ASN A 103 -7.78 -12.69 15.93
N GLY A 104 -7.83 -11.59 16.69
CA GLY A 104 -6.85 -11.31 17.74
C GLY A 104 -6.97 -12.20 18.96
N SER A 105 -8.20 -12.55 19.35
CA SER A 105 -8.43 -13.58 20.37
C SER A 105 -7.83 -14.93 19.96
N GLN A 106 -8.07 -15.36 18.71
CA GLN A 106 -7.47 -16.59 18.16
C GLN A 106 -5.93 -16.51 18.08
N LEU A 107 -5.38 -15.35 17.73
CA LEU A 107 -3.92 -15.14 17.70
C LEU A 107 -3.31 -15.30 19.10
N LEU A 108 -3.96 -14.76 20.14
CA LEU A 108 -3.52 -14.94 21.52
C LEU A 108 -3.61 -16.40 21.98
N ASP A 109 -4.70 -17.10 21.65
CA ASP A 109 -4.84 -18.52 21.97
C ASP A 109 -3.68 -19.34 21.37
N LYS A 110 -3.31 -19.05 20.13
CA LYS A 110 -2.16 -19.67 19.45
C LYS A 110 -0.83 -19.29 20.09
N ALA A 111 -0.61 -17.99 20.38
CA ALA A 111 0.64 -17.49 20.95
C ALA A 111 0.97 -18.15 22.29
N TRP A 112 -0.07 -18.44 23.06
CA TRP A 112 0.04 -19.06 24.38
C TRP A 112 -0.18 -20.59 24.37
N ASN A 113 -0.51 -21.17 23.21
CA ASN A 113 -0.84 -22.59 23.05
C ASN A 113 -1.87 -23.06 24.10
N VAL A 114 -2.97 -22.32 24.20
CA VAL A 114 -4.08 -22.58 25.14
C VAL A 114 -5.37 -22.90 24.39
N GLU A 115 -6.40 -23.35 25.13
CA GLU A 115 -7.72 -23.57 24.56
C GLU A 115 -8.36 -22.24 24.13
N SER A 116 -9.33 -22.33 23.22
CA SER A 116 -9.97 -21.14 22.66
C SER A 116 -10.60 -20.24 23.73
N GLY A 117 -10.29 -18.95 23.67
CA GLY A 117 -10.76 -17.93 24.61
C GLY A 117 -9.94 -17.81 25.90
N GLN A 118 -8.85 -18.56 26.07
CA GLN A 118 -7.99 -18.49 27.25
C GLN A 118 -6.75 -17.60 27.05
N GLY A 119 -6.43 -17.22 25.81
CA GLY A 119 -5.22 -16.49 25.44
C GLY A 119 -5.06 -15.15 26.17
N LYS A 120 -6.16 -14.38 26.32
CA LYS A 120 -6.15 -13.10 27.05
C LYS A 120 -5.72 -13.27 28.51
N GLY A 121 -6.31 -14.23 29.21
CA GLY A 121 -6.00 -14.48 30.62
C GLY A 121 -4.54 -14.89 30.79
N ARG A 122 -4.04 -15.75 29.88
CA ARG A 122 -2.66 -16.22 29.91
C ARG A 122 -1.64 -15.12 29.59
N ALA A 123 -1.97 -14.21 28.67
CA ALA A 123 -1.17 -13.03 28.36
C ALA A 123 -1.06 -12.09 29.57
N PHE A 124 -2.16 -11.85 30.28
CA PHE A 124 -2.17 -10.97 31.45
C PHE A 124 -1.36 -11.59 32.61
N GLU A 125 -1.53 -12.88 32.88
CA GLU A 125 -0.72 -13.61 33.86
C GLU A 125 0.78 -13.53 33.53
N PHE A 126 1.13 -13.63 32.24
CA PHE A 126 2.50 -13.47 31.80
C PHE A 126 3.04 -12.07 32.11
N VAL A 127 2.31 -11.01 31.76
CA VAL A 127 2.70 -9.62 32.05
C VAL A 127 2.91 -9.43 33.56
N ASP A 128 2.03 -9.98 34.41
CA ASP A 128 2.15 -9.90 35.87
C ASP A 128 3.42 -10.60 36.39
N ARG A 129 3.77 -11.76 35.82
CA ARG A 129 5.00 -12.49 36.16
C ARG A 129 6.25 -11.71 35.75
N VAL A 130 6.25 -11.07 34.57
CA VAL A 130 7.36 -10.21 34.10
C VAL A 130 7.50 -8.96 34.98
N GLU A 131 6.38 -8.31 35.32
CA GLU A 131 6.38 -7.15 36.21
C GLU A 131 6.92 -7.51 37.60
N LYS A 132 6.50 -8.65 38.16
CA LYS A 132 7.04 -9.17 39.42
C LYS A 132 8.54 -9.36 39.32
N LEU A 133 9.03 -10.07 38.29
CA LEU A 133 10.46 -10.29 38.06
C LEU A 133 11.23 -8.95 38.03
N LYS A 134 10.71 -7.95 37.32
CA LYS A 134 11.35 -6.62 37.24
C LYS A 134 11.41 -5.90 38.59
N LYS A 135 10.37 -6.02 39.42
CA LYS A 135 10.27 -5.34 40.72
C LYS A 135 11.07 -6.02 41.82
N THR A 136 11.03 -7.35 41.88
CA THR A 136 11.57 -8.12 43.02
C THR A 136 12.87 -8.86 42.69
N GLY A 137 13.18 -9.06 41.39
CA GLY A 137 14.28 -9.93 40.96
C GLY A 137 14.04 -11.42 41.23
N ASP A 138 12.81 -11.78 41.64
CA ASP A 138 12.41 -13.15 41.99
C ASP A 138 11.50 -13.72 40.91
N GLY A 139 11.94 -14.80 40.25
CA GLY A 139 11.20 -15.50 39.22
C GLY A 139 12.07 -16.33 38.28
N ASP A 140 11.43 -17.15 37.45
CA ASP A 140 12.09 -17.92 36.39
C ASP A 140 12.30 -17.05 35.14
N GLU A 141 13.39 -16.27 35.13
CA GLU A 141 13.74 -15.40 34.01
C GLU A 141 13.92 -16.18 32.70
N ALA A 142 14.51 -17.37 32.75
CA ALA A 142 14.77 -18.17 31.55
C ALA A 142 13.46 -18.70 30.94
N GLY A 143 12.54 -19.19 31.77
CA GLY A 143 11.20 -19.61 31.34
C GLY A 143 10.40 -18.44 30.77
N LEU A 144 10.43 -17.28 31.43
CA LEU A 144 9.73 -16.08 30.95
C LEU A 144 10.32 -15.53 29.65
N ALA A 145 11.64 -15.58 29.46
CA ALA A 145 12.28 -15.22 28.21
C ALA A 145 11.83 -16.16 27.08
N LYS A 146 11.69 -17.47 27.36
CA LYS A 146 11.21 -18.43 26.37
C LYS A 146 9.75 -18.19 25.99
N GLU A 147 8.92 -17.85 26.95
CA GLU A 147 7.53 -17.43 26.71
C GLU A 147 7.46 -16.16 25.84
N SER A 148 8.31 -15.17 26.11
CA SER A 148 8.43 -13.95 25.29
C SER A 148 8.86 -14.25 23.85
N GLU A 149 9.81 -15.19 23.66
CA GLU A 149 10.25 -15.64 22.34
C GLU A 149 9.11 -16.28 21.54
N ASN A 150 8.30 -17.12 22.19
CA ASN A 150 7.19 -17.83 21.53
C ASN A 150 6.11 -16.86 21.05
N GLU A 151 5.83 -15.82 21.83
CA GLU A 151 4.84 -14.80 21.49
C GLU A 151 5.25 -14.01 20.22
N ILE A 152 6.50 -13.53 20.16
CA ILE A 152 7.05 -12.85 18.97
C ILE A 152 7.15 -13.83 17.80
N GLY A 153 7.56 -15.07 18.07
CA GLY A 153 7.65 -16.14 17.08
C GLY A 153 6.30 -16.46 16.44
N THR A 154 5.22 -16.39 17.21
CA THR A 154 3.85 -16.59 16.68
C THR A 154 3.49 -15.53 15.67
N VAL A 155 3.82 -14.25 15.94
CA VAL A 155 3.64 -13.17 14.96
C VAL A 155 4.46 -13.45 13.69
N LEU A 156 5.72 -13.89 13.82
CA LEU A 156 6.53 -14.23 12.64
C LEU A 156 5.92 -15.38 11.83
N ILE A 157 5.41 -16.42 12.48
CA ILE A 157 4.80 -17.60 11.84
C ILE A 157 3.48 -17.24 11.15
N GLU A 158 2.56 -16.62 11.90
CA GLU A 158 1.22 -16.26 11.43
C GLU A 158 1.26 -15.17 10.35
N HIS A 159 2.19 -14.21 10.48
CA HIS A 159 2.39 -13.15 9.49
C HIS A 159 3.16 -13.62 8.24
N GLY A 160 3.75 -14.82 8.26
CA GLY A 160 4.19 -15.50 7.03
C GLY A 160 5.60 -16.10 7.03
N VAL A 161 5.83 -17.16 7.82
CA VAL A 161 6.90 -18.13 7.48
C VAL A 161 6.35 -19.18 6.51
N ASN A 162 6.13 -18.78 5.27
CA ASN A 162 6.10 -19.71 4.14
C ASN A 162 7.47 -19.59 3.45
N LEU A 163 8.48 -20.29 3.99
CA LEU A 163 9.88 -20.30 3.52
C LEU A 163 10.08 -20.92 2.12
N THR A 164 8.99 -21.25 1.41
CA THR A 164 9.00 -21.60 -0.02
C THR A 164 8.65 -20.43 -0.93
N GLN A 165 8.30 -19.26 -0.38
CA GLN A 165 8.50 -18.03 -1.13
C GLN A 165 10.00 -17.80 -1.20
N THR A 166 10.62 -18.30 -2.27
CA THR A 166 11.52 -17.42 -3.01
C THR A 166 10.73 -16.13 -3.17
N THR A 167 11.04 -15.13 -2.36
CA THR A 167 10.48 -13.81 -2.56
C THR A 167 10.99 -13.40 -3.93
N LYS A 168 10.18 -13.63 -4.97
CA LYS A 168 10.18 -12.67 -6.07
C LYS A 168 10.03 -11.34 -5.36
N ARG A 169 11.03 -10.48 -5.56
CA ARG A 169 11.01 -9.09 -5.08
C ARG A 169 9.56 -8.63 -5.20
N PRO A 170 8.91 -8.18 -4.12
CA PRO A 170 7.62 -7.58 -4.31
C PRO A 170 7.84 -6.44 -5.32
N THR A 171 7.19 -6.50 -6.48
CA THR A 171 7.23 -5.42 -7.47
C THR A 171 6.77 -4.16 -6.72
N ARG A 172 7.69 -3.23 -6.50
CA ARG A 172 7.47 -1.92 -5.89
C ARG A 172 6.68 -1.12 -6.90
N ARG A 173 5.38 -1.30 -6.84
CA ARG A 173 4.47 -0.31 -7.38
C ARG A 173 4.78 1.04 -6.73
N PRO A 174 5.18 2.07 -7.48
CA PRO A 174 5.53 3.37 -6.91
C PRO A 174 4.33 3.96 -6.17
N ASP A 175 4.57 4.65 -5.05
CA ASP A 175 3.54 5.48 -4.43
C ASP A 175 3.32 6.72 -5.31
N LEU A 176 2.08 6.90 -5.76
CA LEU A 176 1.67 8.00 -6.63
C LEU A 176 0.98 9.13 -5.83
N SER A 177 0.98 9.08 -4.50
CA SER A 177 0.38 10.11 -3.64
C SER A 177 0.90 11.51 -3.97
N THR A 178 2.23 11.67 -4.05
CA THR A 178 2.87 12.93 -4.44
C THR A 178 2.46 13.37 -5.85
N PHE A 179 2.43 12.44 -6.81
CA PHE A 179 1.97 12.72 -8.17
C PHE A 179 0.54 13.27 -8.18
N TYR A 180 -0.41 12.61 -7.51
CA TYR A 180 -1.81 13.06 -7.50
C TYR A 180 -1.97 14.41 -6.78
N SER A 181 -1.23 14.66 -5.71
CA SER A 181 -1.21 15.97 -5.05
C SER A 181 -0.70 17.06 -5.99
N THR A 182 0.42 16.83 -6.69
CA THR A 182 1.00 17.80 -7.64
C THR A 182 0.09 18.04 -8.84
N VAL A 183 -0.57 17.01 -9.38
CA VAL A 183 -1.57 17.16 -10.45
C VAL A 183 -2.74 18.01 -9.99
N ASN A 184 -3.23 17.79 -8.76
CA ASN A 184 -4.34 18.56 -8.19
C ASN A 184 -3.94 20.02 -7.92
N GLU A 185 -2.71 20.28 -7.49
CA GLU A 185 -2.18 21.63 -7.34
C GLU A 185 -1.94 22.33 -8.68
N ALA A 186 -1.53 21.58 -9.71
CA ALA A 186 -1.30 22.11 -11.05
C ALA A 186 -2.63 22.50 -11.71
N TYR A 187 -3.64 21.63 -11.69
CA TYR A 187 -4.83 21.78 -12.52
C TYR A 187 -6.12 22.07 -11.75
N GLY A 188 -6.08 22.06 -10.42
CA GLY A 188 -7.27 22.14 -9.57
C GLY A 188 -8.09 20.84 -9.53
N ASP A 189 -9.00 20.76 -8.57
CA ASP A 189 -10.00 19.69 -8.46
C ASP A 189 -11.14 19.95 -9.46
N GLU A 190 -11.68 18.88 -10.06
CA GLU A 190 -12.75 18.98 -11.08
C GLU A 190 -14.02 19.62 -10.53
N ASP A 191 -14.30 19.43 -9.23
CA ASP A 191 -15.54 19.87 -8.58
C ASP A 191 -15.41 21.19 -7.78
N THR A 192 -14.18 21.71 -7.59
CA THR A 192 -13.95 22.95 -6.81
C THR A 192 -13.14 23.99 -7.57
N ILE A 193 -13.68 24.44 -8.71
CA ILE A 193 -13.21 25.67 -9.36
C ILE A 193 -13.66 26.87 -8.49
N ASN A 194 -12.87 27.23 -7.48
CA ASN A 194 -13.13 28.43 -6.66
C ASN A 194 -12.19 29.60 -6.96
N ASN A 195 -11.39 29.55 -8.03
CA ASN A 195 -10.76 30.75 -8.55
C ASN A 195 -10.50 30.68 -10.06
N PRO A 196 -11.32 31.35 -10.89
CA PRO A 196 -11.11 31.42 -12.34
C PRO A 196 -9.79 32.09 -12.76
N ASN A 197 -9.04 32.68 -11.82
CA ASN A 197 -7.74 33.34 -12.07
C ASN A 197 -6.50 32.52 -11.65
N SER A 198 -6.66 31.31 -11.10
CA SER A 198 -5.50 30.45 -10.81
C SER A 198 -5.05 29.73 -12.08
N ALA A 199 -4.09 30.31 -12.80
CA ALA A 199 -3.39 29.60 -13.85
C ALA A 199 -2.56 28.45 -13.24
N PRO A 200 -2.44 27.29 -13.91
CA PRO A 200 -1.52 26.24 -13.50
C PRO A 200 -0.11 26.83 -13.36
N THR A 201 0.57 26.60 -12.23
CA THR A 201 1.98 26.98 -12.15
C THR A 201 2.76 26.06 -13.10
N PRO A 202 3.52 26.60 -14.08
CA PRO A 202 4.27 25.77 -15.03
C PRO A 202 5.23 24.79 -14.34
N GLU A 203 5.67 25.13 -13.13
CA GLU A 203 6.48 24.29 -12.25
C GLU A 203 5.74 23.02 -11.80
N ASN A 204 4.49 23.12 -11.34
CA ASN A 204 3.72 21.94 -10.91
C ASN A 204 3.28 21.08 -12.10
N VAL A 205 3.02 21.69 -13.25
CA VAL A 205 2.76 20.96 -14.50
C VAL A 205 3.98 20.11 -14.86
N THR A 206 5.16 20.74 -14.95
CA THR A 206 6.44 20.06 -15.20
C THR A 206 6.69 18.93 -14.20
N ALA A 207 6.50 19.22 -12.91
CA ALA A 207 6.70 18.26 -11.84
C ALA A 207 5.76 17.04 -11.96
N SER A 208 4.51 17.25 -12.39
CA SER A 208 3.55 16.16 -12.60
C SER A 208 4.02 15.16 -13.67
N PHE A 209 4.56 15.65 -14.79
CA PHE A 209 5.11 14.81 -15.85
C PHE A 209 6.36 14.05 -15.40
N ARG A 210 7.28 14.73 -14.69
CA ARG A 210 8.51 14.11 -14.16
C ARG A 210 8.23 13.03 -13.12
N LEU A 211 7.33 13.29 -12.18
CA LEU A 211 6.94 12.31 -11.16
C LEU A 211 6.33 11.04 -11.76
N LEU A 212 5.56 11.18 -12.85
CA LEU A 212 5.04 10.02 -13.57
C LEU A 212 6.13 9.27 -14.34
N ALA A 213 7.05 9.99 -15.00
CA ALA A 213 8.20 9.40 -15.67
C ALA A 213 9.06 8.59 -14.69
N ASP A 214 9.38 9.15 -13.52
CA ASP A 214 10.13 8.49 -12.45
C ASP A 214 9.42 7.22 -11.96
N ALA A 215 8.09 7.28 -11.77
CA ALA A 215 7.30 6.13 -11.38
C ALA A 215 7.34 5.02 -12.45
N TYR A 216 7.22 5.39 -13.73
CA TYR A 216 7.31 4.42 -14.83
C TYR A 216 8.73 3.85 -15.01
N GLU A 217 9.77 4.62 -14.77
CA GLU A 217 11.17 4.13 -14.78
C GLU A 217 11.41 3.09 -13.68
N ILE A 218 10.83 3.29 -12.49
CA ILE A 218 10.85 2.28 -11.42
C ILE A 218 10.17 1.00 -11.91
N ILE A 219 8.94 1.09 -12.46
CA ILE A 219 8.21 -0.08 -12.98
C ILE A 219 9.02 -0.79 -14.07
N LEU A 220 9.63 -0.04 -14.99
CA LEU A 220 10.47 -0.57 -16.06
C LEU A 220 11.66 -1.35 -15.50
N THR A 221 12.40 -0.75 -14.57
CA THR A 221 13.59 -1.34 -13.95
C THR A 221 13.26 -2.63 -13.20
N GLU A 222 12.11 -2.68 -12.53
CA GLU A 222 11.70 -3.87 -11.78
C GLU A 222 11.41 -5.08 -12.66
N HIS A 223 10.89 -4.85 -13.87
CA HIS A 223 10.58 -5.92 -14.82
C HIS A 223 11.77 -6.24 -15.74
N GLY A 224 13.00 -5.89 -15.33
CA GLY A 224 14.23 -6.18 -16.07
C GLY A 224 14.48 -5.25 -17.26
N GLY A 225 13.72 -4.16 -17.35
CA GLY A 225 13.82 -3.18 -18.43
C GLY A 225 13.23 -3.63 -19.76
N ASP A 226 12.68 -4.83 -19.89
CA ASP A 226 12.23 -5.36 -21.18
C ASP A 226 10.79 -4.92 -21.54
N ASN A 227 10.59 -3.61 -21.71
CA ASN A 227 9.31 -3.03 -22.13
C ASN A 227 9.50 -1.76 -22.97
N ASP A 228 9.57 -1.91 -24.28
CA ASP A 228 9.76 -0.80 -25.22
C ASP A 228 8.58 0.18 -25.28
N ALA A 229 7.36 -0.31 -25.02
CA ALA A 229 6.18 0.54 -24.95
C ALA A 229 6.29 1.51 -23.76
N LEU A 230 6.66 0.99 -22.58
CA LEU A 230 6.85 1.81 -21.39
C LEU A 230 8.03 2.79 -21.54
N ARG A 231 9.15 2.38 -22.15
CA ARG A 231 10.26 3.29 -22.49
C ARG A 231 9.81 4.45 -23.36
N THR A 232 8.96 4.16 -24.36
CA THR A 232 8.42 5.19 -25.25
C THR A 232 7.53 6.16 -24.46
N MET A 233 6.70 5.65 -23.55
CA MET A 233 5.88 6.48 -22.66
C MET A 233 6.73 7.36 -21.75
N ILE A 234 7.81 6.83 -21.16
CA ILE A 234 8.74 7.59 -20.29
C ILE A 234 9.38 8.73 -21.09
N ALA A 235 9.93 8.44 -22.28
CA ALA A 235 10.53 9.45 -23.13
C ALA A 235 9.53 10.54 -23.56
N GLU A 236 8.26 10.19 -23.78
CA GLU A 236 7.19 11.14 -24.09
C GLU A 236 6.87 12.05 -22.89
N LEU A 237 6.81 11.49 -21.68
CA LEU A 237 6.60 12.27 -20.45
C LEU A 237 7.77 13.21 -20.18
N GLU A 238 9.02 12.76 -20.38
CA GLU A 238 10.21 13.61 -20.23
C GLU A 238 10.23 14.74 -21.27
N THR A 239 9.93 14.44 -22.53
CA THR A 239 9.84 15.46 -23.59
C THR A 239 8.75 16.49 -23.27
N THR A 240 7.59 16.03 -22.79
CA THR A 240 6.50 16.92 -22.39
C THR A 240 6.82 17.71 -21.12
N ALA A 241 7.64 17.16 -20.22
CA ALA A 241 8.10 17.89 -19.05
C ALA A 241 9.03 19.05 -19.42
N ASP A 242 9.82 18.92 -20.49
CA ASP A 242 10.68 20.00 -20.98
C ASP A 242 9.89 21.11 -21.69
N GLU A 243 8.76 20.76 -22.31
CA GLU A 243 7.82 21.71 -22.95
C GLU A 243 6.39 21.48 -22.43
N PRO A 244 6.08 21.92 -21.18
CA PRO A 244 4.81 21.61 -20.53
C PRO A 244 3.61 22.26 -21.24
N PRO A 245 2.45 21.57 -21.32
CA PRO A 245 1.24 22.11 -21.91
C PRO A 245 0.71 23.29 -21.10
N LYS A 246 0.08 24.24 -21.80
CA LYS A 246 -0.52 25.44 -21.18
C LYS A 246 -1.90 25.19 -20.60
N GLU A 247 -2.56 24.13 -21.04
CA GLU A 247 -3.92 23.75 -20.65
C GLU A 247 -3.94 22.29 -20.16
N ARG A 248 -4.97 21.94 -19.39
CA ARG A 248 -5.19 20.56 -18.94
C ARG A 248 -5.63 19.70 -20.13
N GLU A 249 -4.80 18.73 -20.49
CA GLU A 249 -5.11 17.81 -21.60
C GLU A 249 -5.67 16.45 -21.13
N GLY A 250 -5.44 16.06 -19.87
CA GLY A 250 -5.90 14.78 -19.34
C GLY A 250 -7.42 14.60 -19.29
N VAL A 251 -7.86 13.35 -19.18
CA VAL A 251 -9.28 12.98 -19.11
C VAL A 251 -9.87 13.25 -17.72
N PRO A 252 -11.19 13.52 -17.63
CA PRO A 252 -11.86 13.71 -16.35
C PRO A 252 -12.02 12.39 -15.57
N ASP A 253 -12.21 12.45 -14.25
CA ASP A 253 -12.44 11.24 -13.43
C ASP A 253 -13.74 10.51 -13.85
N SER A 254 -14.75 11.24 -14.32
CA SER A 254 -15.98 10.65 -14.87
C SER A 254 -15.70 9.69 -16.03
N PHE A 255 -14.76 10.03 -16.91
CA PHE A 255 -14.35 9.15 -18.01
C PHE A 255 -13.74 7.84 -17.49
N LEU A 256 -12.96 7.90 -16.40
CA LEU A 256 -12.33 6.72 -15.80
C LEU A 256 -13.36 5.78 -15.15
N VAL A 257 -14.45 6.34 -14.61
CA VAL A 257 -15.56 5.57 -14.04
C VAL A 257 -16.33 4.82 -15.13
N ASP A 258 -16.48 5.45 -16.29
CA ASP A 258 -17.22 4.92 -17.45
C ASP A 258 -16.42 3.93 -18.31
N LEU A 259 -15.14 3.70 -17.99
CA LEU A 259 -14.31 2.71 -18.69
C LEU A 259 -14.90 1.30 -18.54
N ASP A 260 -14.93 0.57 -19.66
CA ASP A 260 -15.47 -0.78 -19.70
C ASP A 260 -14.58 -1.76 -18.91
N ARG A 261 -15.19 -2.48 -17.96
CA ARG A 261 -14.51 -3.44 -17.08
C ARG A 261 -14.64 -4.84 -17.64
N ILE A 262 -13.50 -5.52 -17.81
CA ILE A 262 -13.47 -6.85 -18.43
C ILE A 262 -13.50 -7.93 -17.36
N ALA A 263 -14.58 -8.72 -17.28
CA ALA A 263 -14.67 -9.85 -16.37
C ALA A 263 -13.55 -10.88 -16.60
N LYS A 264 -13.12 -11.56 -15.52
CA LYS A 264 -12.06 -12.60 -15.54
C LYS A 264 -12.25 -13.65 -16.63
N THR A 265 -13.50 -14.06 -16.85
CA THR A 265 -13.90 -15.10 -17.82
C THR A 265 -13.63 -14.73 -19.28
N LYS A 266 -13.47 -13.43 -19.57
CA LYS A 266 -13.18 -12.91 -20.91
C LYS A 266 -11.68 -12.71 -21.16
N LEU A 267 -10.84 -12.80 -20.12
CA LEU A 267 -9.40 -12.63 -20.21
C LEU A 267 -8.70 -13.95 -20.54
N ARG A 268 -7.62 -13.89 -21.30
CA ARG A 268 -6.77 -15.04 -21.58
C ARG A 268 -5.73 -15.21 -20.48
N LYS A 269 -5.26 -16.45 -20.28
CA LYS A 269 -4.27 -16.82 -19.26
C LYS A 269 -2.93 -16.09 -19.39
N ASP A 270 -2.59 -15.63 -20.59
CA ASP A 270 -1.34 -14.92 -20.89
C ASP A 270 -1.51 -13.44 -21.20
N ASP A 271 -2.73 -12.89 -21.04
CA ASP A 271 -2.94 -11.46 -21.19
C ASP A 271 -2.22 -10.72 -20.05
N ARG A 272 -1.47 -9.69 -20.42
CA ARG A 272 -0.61 -8.90 -19.54
C ARG A 272 -0.90 -7.41 -19.67
N CYS A 273 -0.68 -6.67 -18.60
CA CYS A 273 -0.73 -5.22 -18.65
C CYS A 273 0.45 -4.68 -19.47
N PRO A 274 0.22 -3.80 -20.47
CA PRO A 274 1.30 -3.20 -21.25
C PRO A 274 2.22 -2.26 -20.46
N ILE A 275 1.77 -1.75 -19.31
CA ILE A 275 2.53 -0.83 -18.45
C ILE A 275 3.38 -1.61 -17.47
N CYS A 276 2.76 -2.41 -16.59
CA CYS A 276 3.52 -3.16 -15.58
C CYS A 276 3.99 -4.56 -16.02
N SER A 277 3.64 -5.02 -17.23
CA SER A 277 4.02 -6.34 -17.77
C SER A 277 3.54 -7.58 -16.96
N GLU A 278 2.78 -7.37 -15.90
CA GLU A 278 2.18 -8.43 -15.08
C GLU A 278 0.97 -9.08 -15.76
N LYS A 279 0.74 -10.36 -15.46
CA LYS A 279 -0.43 -11.10 -15.98
C LYS A 279 -1.71 -10.65 -15.29
N PHE A 280 -2.81 -10.57 -16.03
CA PHE A 280 -4.12 -10.29 -15.44
C PHE A 280 -4.73 -11.49 -14.70
N LEU A 281 -4.37 -12.71 -15.11
CA LEU A 281 -4.80 -13.95 -14.50
C LEU A 281 -3.59 -14.70 -13.94
N ASP A 282 -3.57 -14.92 -12.64
CA ASP A 282 -2.60 -15.83 -12.01
C ASP A 282 -3.05 -17.29 -12.22
N GLY A 283 -2.12 -18.16 -12.60
CA GLY A 283 -2.41 -19.58 -12.78
C GLY A 283 -2.77 -20.24 -11.45
N GLU A 284 -3.80 -21.09 -11.46
CA GLU A 284 -4.14 -21.96 -10.34
C GLU A 284 -2.90 -22.74 -9.86
N PHE A 285 -2.70 -22.77 -8.54
CA PHE A 285 -1.70 -23.64 -7.91
C PHE A 285 -2.07 -25.10 -8.18
N GLU A 286 -1.29 -25.81 -9.00
CA GLU A 286 -1.30 -27.28 -9.02
C GLU A 286 -0.59 -27.78 -7.74
N GLY A 287 -1.36 -28.00 -6.68
CA GLY A 287 -0.88 -28.58 -5.42
C GLY A 287 -2.02 -29.31 -4.71
N HIS A 288 -1.87 -30.63 -4.58
CA HIS A 288 -2.88 -31.56 -4.09
C HIS A 288 -3.55 -31.14 -2.75
N GLY A 289 -4.89 -31.09 -2.79
CA GLY A 289 -5.78 -31.52 -1.71
C GLY A 289 -5.75 -30.75 -0.38
N SER A 290 -6.54 -29.69 -0.28
CA SER A 290 -7.50 -29.49 0.82
C SER A 290 -8.39 -28.30 0.48
N ALA A 291 -9.71 -28.49 0.58
CA ALA A 291 -10.70 -27.43 0.36
C ALA A 291 -10.58 -26.34 1.43
N ASN A 292 -10.88 -25.10 1.03
CA ASN A 292 -10.88 -23.85 1.82
C ASN A 292 -9.51 -23.19 2.06
N SER A 293 -9.08 -22.37 1.10
CA SER A 293 -8.56 -21.01 1.37
C SER A 293 -8.30 -20.30 0.03
N SER A 294 -9.14 -19.33 -0.31
CA SER A 294 -8.88 -18.35 -1.38
C SER A 294 -7.67 -17.49 -0.99
N ARG A 295 -6.46 -17.86 -1.42
CA ARG A 295 -5.26 -17.06 -1.22
C ARG A 295 -4.87 -16.37 -2.53
N PHE A 296 -5.18 -15.08 -2.61
CA PHE A 296 -4.87 -14.20 -3.74
C PHE A 296 -3.46 -13.59 -3.61
N SER A 297 -2.71 -13.59 -4.72
CA SER A 297 -1.39 -12.97 -4.89
C SER A 297 -1.52 -11.44 -5.05
N ARG A 298 -1.15 -10.68 -4.02
CA ARG A 298 -1.45 -9.25 -3.82
C ARG A 298 -0.75 -8.24 -4.77
N GLN A 299 -0.49 -8.57 -6.03
CA GLN A 299 0.34 -7.73 -6.90
C GLN A 299 -0.27 -7.25 -8.21
N CYS A 300 -1.27 -7.95 -8.72
CA CYS A 300 -2.19 -7.42 -9.73
C CYS A 300 -3.59 -8.05 -9.56
N THR A 301 -3.85 -8.70 -8.43
CA THR A 301 -5.17 -9.24 -8.12
C THR A 301 -6.02 -8.11 -7.60
N ILE A 302 -7.04 -7.75 -8.38
CA ILE A 302 -8.37 -7.32 -7.93
C ILE A 302 -8.39 -7.00 -6.45
N ARG A 303 -8.11 -5.75 -6.11
CA ARG A 303 -8.45 -5.25 -4.79
C ARG A 303 -9.96 -5.36 -4.64
N GLU A 304 -10.42 -5.82 -3.48
CA GLU A 304 -11.79 -5.59 -3.03
C GLU A 304 -12.13 -4.11 -3.26
N THR A 305 -13.11 -3.89 -4.11
CA THR A 305 -13.58 -2.62 -4.65
C THR A 305 -14.35 -1.78 -3.63
N ARG A 306 -13.92 -1.77 -2.36
CA ARG A 306 -14.68 -1.13 -1.28
C ARG A 306 -14.43 0.38 -1.16
N SER A 307 -13.30 0.89 -1.64
CA SER A 307 -12.89 2.29 -1.39
C SER A 307 -13.37 3.31 -2.45
N TYR A 308 -13.81 2.87 -3.63
CA TYR A 308 -14.09 3.79 -4.76
C TYR A 308 -15.54 4.31 -4.81
N TYR A 309 -16.42 3.83 -3.93
CA TYR A 309 -17.88 4.08 -4.01
C TYR A 309 -18.47 4.89 -2.84
N THR A 310 -17.66 5.51 -1.97
CA THR A 310 -18.17 6.19 -0.76
C THR A 310 -18.50 7.68 -0.91
N LYS A 311 -18.38 8.26 -2.11
CA LYS A 311 -18.84 9.64 -2.37
C LYS A 311 -19.55 9.75 -3.71
N GLY A 312 -20.88 9.60 -3.70
CA GLY A 312 -21.76 9.91 -4.83
C GLY A 312 -22.86 8.87 -5.04
N ALA A 313 -24.09 9.24 -4.68
CA ALA A 313 -25.35 8.60 -5.08
C ALA A 313 -25.47 7.08 -4.85
N ILE A 314 -25.91 6.72 -3.64
CA ILE A 314 -26.66 5.49 -3.36
C ILE A 314 -27.98 5.55 -4.17
N THR A 315 -28.03 4.89 -5.31
CA THR A 315 -29.29 4.55 -6.00
C THR A 315 -29.31 3.06 -6.34
N ASP A 316 -30.08 2.31 -5.55
CA ASP A 316 -30.89 1.10 -5.81
C ASP A 316 -30.64 0.16 -7.02
N ALA A 317 -29.40 0.00 -7.52
CA ALA A 317 -29.10 -0.98 -8.56
C ALA A 317 -27.68 -1.59 -8.50
N MET A 318 -27.11 -1.79 -7.30
CA MET A 318 -25.83 -2.49 -7.18
C MET A 318 -26.05 -4.01 -7.10
N PRO A 319 -25.59 -4.83 -8.07
CA PRO A 319 -25.74 -6.28 -7.99
C PRO A 319 -24.86 -6.88 -6.88
N PRO A 320 -25.30 -7.98 -6.23
CA PRO A 320 -24.71 -8.50 -4.99
C PRO A 320 -23.36 -9.23 -5.14
N ASN A 321 -22.60 -9.02 -6.21
CA ASN A 321 -21.31 -9.69 -6.44
C ASN A 321 -20.25 -8.70 -6.95
N ILE A 322 -19.65 -7.96 -6.02
CA ILE A 322 -18.62 -6.94 -6.30
C ILE A 322 -17.24 -7.60 -6.58
N ASP A 323 -17.12 -8.91 -6.30
CA ASP A 323 -15.91 -9.73 -6.43
C ASP A 323 -15.64 -10.25 -7.87
N GLU A 324 -16.56 -9.95 -8.80
CA GLU A 324 -16.56 -10.48 -10.17
C GLU A 324 -15.93 -9.53 -11.21
N TYR A 325 -15.66 -8.27 -10.83
CA TYR A 325 -15.10 -7.27 -11.75
C TYR A 325 -13.65 -6.94 -11.40
N PRO A 326 -12.66 -7.45 -12.16
CA PRO A 326 -11.27 -7.08 -11.95
C PRO A 326 -11.04 -5.59 -12.23
N LEU A 327 -9.95 -5.03 -11.70
CA LEU A 327 -9.47 -3.68 -12.03
C LEU A 327 -8.97 -3.56 -13.49
N VAL A 328 -9.27 -4.53 -14.35
CA VAL A 328 -8.87 -4.53 -15.75
C VAL A 328 -9.88 -3.74 -16.57
N VAL A 329 -9.41 -2.68 -17.21
CA VAL A 329 -10.19 -1.78 -18.04
C VAL A 329 -9.79 -1.87 -19.50
N ARG A 330 -10.77 -1.70 -20.38
CA ARG A 330 -10.58 -1.63 -21.82
C ARG A 330 -10.72 -0.17 -22.27
N LEU A 331 -9.71 0.32 -22.99
CA LEU A 331 -9.82 1.63 -23.63
C LEU A 331 -10.72 1.55 -24.89
N PRO A 332 -11.50 2.60 -25.21
CA PRO A 332 -12.45 2.58 -26.32
C PRO A 332 -11.80 2.56 -27.73
N CYS A 333 -10.47 2.68 -27.81
CA CYS A 333 -9.75 2.80 -29.08
C CYS A 333 -9.48 1.47 -29.81
N ASP A 334 -9.36 0.34 -29.08
CA ASP A 334 -9.19 -1.02 -29.62
C ASP A 334 -9.58 -2.05 -28.56
N ASP A 335 -10.12 -3.19 -28.99
CA ASP A 335 -10.54 -4.28 -28.09
C ASP A 335 -9.38 -4.96 -27.36
N ARG A 336 -8.14 -4.82 -27.86
CA ARG A 336 -6.94 -5.42 -27.26
C ARG A 336 -6.20 -4.47 -26.31
N HIS A 337 -6.65 -3.23 -26.17
CA HIS A 337 -6.04 -2.24 -25.29
C HIS A 337 -6.56 -2.38 -23.86
N LEU A 338 -6.05 -3.42 -23.19
CA LEU A 338 -6.39 -3.78 -21.82
C LEU A 338 -5.31 -3.32 -20.85
N PHE A 339 -5.71 -2.70 -19.76
CA PHE A 339 -4.79 -2.21 -18.74
C PHE A 339 -5.34 -2.48 -17.34
N ASP A 340 -4.43 -2.57 -16.36
CA ASP A 340 -4.81 -2.38 -14.97
C ASP A 340 -5.18 -0.90 -14.75
N LEU A 341 -6.35 -0.66 -14.15
CA LEU A 341 -6.93 0.67 -13.94
C LEU A 341 -5.96 1.58 -13.18
N GLU A 342 -5.29 1.06 -12.16
CA GLU A 342 -4.40 1.88 -11.37
C GLU A 342 -3.11 2.20 -12.15
N CYS A 343 -2.73 1.42 -13.17
CA CYS A 343 -1.55 1.67 -14.01
C CYS A 343 -1.81 2.67 -15.12
N ILE A 344 -3.00 2.63 -15.73
CA ILE A 344 -3.39 3.52 -16.83
C ILE A 344 -3.94 4.87 -16.35
N ARG A 345 -4.53 4.92 -15.15
CA ARG A 345 -5.12 6.14 -14.58
C ARG A 345 -4.15 7.33 -14.52
N PRO A 346 -2.90 7.20 -14.05
CA PRO A 346 -1.96 8.31 -14.00
C PRO A 346 -1.64 8.88 -15.39
N TRP A 347 -1.47 8.01 -16.38
CA TRP A 347 -1.27 8.42 -17.78
C TRP A 347 -2.46 9.23 -18.28
N LEU A 348 -3.68 8.73 -18.07
CA LEU A 348 -4.90 9.39 -18.55
C LEU A 348 -5.17 10.71 -17.84
N LYS A 349 -4.68 10.90 -16.61
CA LYS A 349 -4.77 12.18 -15.89
C LYS A 349 -3.93 13.28 -16.51
N LEU A 350 -2.88 12.95 -17.26
CA LEU A 350 -2.04 13.91 -17.98
C LEU A 350 -2.33 13.95 -19.47
N ASN A 351 -2.60 12.79 -20.08
CA ASN A 351 -2.70 12.62 -21.52
C ASN A 351 -4.11 12.13 -21.94
N PRO A 352 -4.76 12.75 -22.94
CA PRO A 352 -6.06 12.30 -23.45
C PRO A 352 -5.96 11.14 -24.44
N THR A 353 -4.75 10.63 -24.69
CA THR A 353 -4.45 9.64 -25.73
C THR A 353 -4.16 8.27 -25.13
N CYS A 354 -4.46 7.23 -25.90
CA CYS A 354 -4.04 5.88 -25.57
C CYS A 354 -2.51 5.74 -25.71
N PRO A 355 -1.81 5.12 -24.75
CA PRO A 355 -0.35 4.99 -24.80
C PRO A 355 0.15 4.04 -25.91
N LEU A 356 -0.71 3.17 -26.45
CA LEU A 356 -0.31 2.18 -27.47
C LEU A 356 -0.52 2.67 -28.90
N ASP A 357 -1.66 3.29 -29.19
CA ASP A 357 -2.03 3.72 -30.54
C ASP A 357 -2.17 5.23 -30.71
N ARG A 358 -1.96 6.01 -29.64
CA ARG A 358 -2.02 7.47 -29.59
C ARG A 358 -3.35 8.08 -30.05
N LYS A 359 -4.42 7.27 -30.13
CA LYS A 359 -5.75 7.79 -30.46
C LYS A 359 -6.30 8.60 -29.29
N VAL A 360 -6.89 9.74 -29.59
CA VAL A 360 -7.58 10.61 -28.62
C VAL A 360 -8.84 9.91 -28.11
N LEU A 361 -8.97 9.82 -26.78
CA LEU A 361 -10.05 9.09 -26.10
C LEU A 361 -11.26 9.97 -25.76
N VAL A 362 -11.06 11.29 -25.68
CA VAL A 362 -12.11 12.28 -25.33
C VAL A 362 -12.13 13.40 -26.37
N LYS A 363 -13.32 13.76 -26.86
CA LYS A 363 -13.50 14.96 -27.68
C LYS A 363 -13.58 16.17 -26.75
N LYS A 364 -12.74 17.20 -26.95
CA LYS A 364 -12.84 18.47 -26.20
C LYS A 364 -14.25 19.04 -26.38
N LYS A 365 -14.92 19.46 -25.30
CA LYS A 365 -16.17 20.24 -25.40
C LYS A 365 -15.80 21.60 -26.00
N GLU A 366 -16.48 22.00 -27.07
CA GLU A 366 -16.37 23.36 -27.59
C GLU A 366 -16.87 24.35 -26.52
N PRO A 367 -16.17 25.47 -26.30
CA PRO A 367 -16.69 26.50 -25.41
C PRO A 367 -18.06 26.95 -25.92
N PRO A 368 -19.02 27.24 -25.03
CA PRO A 368 -20.30 27.80 -25.45
C PRO A 368 -20.05 29.05 -26.31
N PRO A 369 -20.85 29.30 -27.36
CA PRO A 369 -20.78 30.53 -28.12
C PRO A 369 -20.77 31.71 -27.16
N GLN A 370 -19.86 32.66 -27.36
CA GLN A 370 -19.98 33.95 -26.69
C GLN A 370 -21.31 34.54 -27.19
N ASP A 371 -22.22 34.81 -26.26
CA ASP A 371 -23.42 35.60 -26.59
C ASP A 371 -22.92 37.02 -26.81
N ASP A 372 -22.81 37.44 -28.08
CA ASP A 372 -22.37 38.77 -28.51
C ASP A 372 -23.41 39.87 -28.21
N ASP A 373 -24.26 39.68 -27.20
CA ASP A 373 -25.35 40.57 -26.81
C ASP A 373 -25.03 41.28 -25.47
N GLU A 374 -23.83 41.85 -25.35
CA GLU A 374 -23.63 43.04 -24.51
C GLU A 374 -23.73 44.26 -25.43
N GLU A 375 -24.93 44.82 -25.52
CA GLU A 375 -25.14 46.17 -26.04
C GLU A 375 -24.17 47.10 -25.30
N GLU A 376 -23.19 47.66 -26.03
CA GLU A 376 -22.38 48.79 -25.59
C GLU A 376 -23.34 49.96 -25.26
N GLU A 377 -23.82 50.03 -24.01
CA GLU A 377 -24.45 51.25 -23.49
C GLU A 377 -23.36 52.31 -23.32
N ASP A 378 -23.26 53.14 -24.36
CA ASP A 378 -22.55 54.41 -24.44
C ASP A 378 -22.72 55.26 -23.16
N TYR A 379 -21.69 55.30 -22.33
CA TYR A 379 -21.64 56.00 -21.04
C TYR A 379 -20.92 57.36 -21.15
N ASP A 380 -20.98 58.05 -22.29
CA ASP A 380 -20.20 59.28 -22.55
C ASP A 380 -21.02 60.60 -22.66
N ASP A 381 -22.21 60.73 -22.05
CA ASP A 381 -23.01 61.98 -22.15
C ASP A 381 -23.44 62.65 -20.83
N TYR A 382 -22.57 62.74 -19.81
CA TYR A 382 -22.89 63.52 -18.58
C TYR A 382 -21.85 64.52 -18.06
N TYR A 383 -20.82 64.89 -18.84
CA TYR A 383 -19.97 66.04 -18.52
C TYR A 383 -19.55 66.82 -19.78
N ALA A 384 -20.45 67.69 -20.27
CA ALA A 384 -20.12 68.79 -21.18
C ALA A 384 -20.85 70.07 -20.75
#